data_AF-A0A8H6T695-F1
#
_entry.id   AF-A0A8H6T695-F1
#
_cell.length_a   1.000
_cell.length_b   1.000
_cell.length_c   1.000
_cell.angle_alpha   90.00
_cell.angle_beta   90.00
_cell.angle_gamma   90.00
#
_symmetry.space_group_name_H-M   'P 1'
#
loop_
_entity.id
_entity.type
_entity.pdbx_description
1 polymer ?
#
loop_
_entity_poly.entity_id
_entity_poly.type
_entity_poly.pdbx_seq_one_letter_code
_entity_poly.pdbx_strand_id
1 'polypeptide(L)'
;MLRVARRVLVWIEPFLYYSLKIGIPGPAAGVEDSAAESRSLLVHAALAKTDVLLCNPVRHLVLGLQFALQLAQMTDADKKKLGNMTNVVFLAFAGITDDHVLQLISAMPVRRLACNLEGIIGLSSLVNDDPQTIAASPIFRRVTHFDVFDDDSESTSYMFAVLAHLPALTHLAISYEHVDEDDPQSMDNIKAFLAGCPALQIMVCLSPTGVLGDNIEPVAMDEEIDIRFVSCGYTEWDEGVSYDTVTFWDRAEAVVARRRAQAARESLHNNVISGV
;
A
#
# COMPACT_ATOMS: atom_id res chain seq x y z
N MET A 1 15.13 -40.63 -12.03
CA MET A 1 14.30 -39.44 -12.27
C MET A 1 13.66 -38.86 -11.00
N LEU A 2 13.01 -39.64 -10.12
CA LEU A 2 12.36 -39.12 -8.88
C LEU A 2 13.25 -38.28 -7.94
N ARG A 3 14.54 -38.64 -7.76
CA ARG A 3 15.47 -37.84 -6.93
C ARG A 3 15.77 -36.45 -7.51
N VAL A 4 15.82 -36.34 -8.84
CA VAL A 4 16.04 -35.07 -9.54
C VAL A 4 14.79 -34.19 -9.39
N ALA A 5 13.61 -34.76 -9.64
CA ALA A 5 12.34 -34.05 -9.47
C ALA A 5 12.15 -33.51 -8.04
N ARG A 6 12.46 -34.31 -7.00
CA ARG A 6 12.40 -33.85 -5.60
C ARG A 6 13.36 -32.70 -5.29
N ARG A 7 14.59 -32.74 -5.82
CA ARG A 7 15.56 -31.66 -5.62
C ARG A 7 15.14 -30.37 -6.33
N VAL A 8 14.65 -30.50 -7.56
CA VAL A 8 14.11 -29.38 -8.33
C VAL A 8 12.92 -28.76 -7.61
N LEU A 9 12.03 -29.58 -7.04
CA LEU A 9 10.90 -29.08 -6.25
C LEU A 9 11.38 -28.24 -5.06
N VAL A 10 12.30 -28.74 -4.24
CA VAL A 10 12.86 -27.99 -3.09
C VAL A 10 13.49 -26.66 -3.51
N TRP A 11 14.03 -26.57 -4.73
CA TRP A 11 14.63 -25.34 -5.25
C TRP A 11 13.60 -24.35 -5.77
N ILE A 12 12.53 -24.82 -6.41
CA ILE A 12 11.48 -23.97 -6.99
C ILE A 12 10.45 -23.54 -5.94
N GLU A 13 10.18 -24.39 -4.96
CA GLU A 13 9.11 -24.19 -3.97
C GLU A 13 9.16 -22.84 -3.24
N PRO A 14 10.33 -22.31 -2.81
CA PRO A 14 10.39 -20.97 -2.22
C PRO A 14 9.86 -19.85 -3.14
N PHE A 15 10.09 -19.96 -4.45
CA PHE A 15 9.63 -18.97 -5.43
C PHE A 15 8.11 -19.00 -5.61
N LEU A 16 7.47 -20.16 -5.35
CA LEU A 16 6.01 -20.28 -5.40
C LEU A 16 5.32 -19.55 -4.25
N TYR A 17 6.03 -19.30 -3.15
CA TYR A 17 5.52 -18.63 -1.96
C TYR A 17 6.04 -17.21 -1.80
N TYR A 18 6.67 -16.65 -2.83
CA TYR A 18 7.18 -15.29 -2.78
C TYR A 18 6.06 -14.27 -2.48
N SER A 19 4.90 -14.48 -3.10
CA SER A 19 3.66 -13.75 -2.83
C SER A 19 2.62 -14.70 -2.21
N LEU A 20 2.01 -14.26 -1.12
CA LEU A 20 0.93 -14.97 -0.45
C LEU A 20 -0.28 -14.05 -0.37
N LYS A 21 -1.39 -14.48 -0.97
CA LYS A 21 -2.66 -13.76 -0.94
C LYS A 21 -3.67 -14.58 -0.11
N ILE A 22 -4.21 -13.99 0.95
CA ILE A 22 -5.12 -14.63 1.91
C ILE A 22 -6.42 -13.82 1.96
N GLY A 23 -7.59 -14.48 1.97
CA GLY A 23 -8.87 -13.78 2.13
C GLY A 23 -9.30 -12.87 0.96
N ILE A 24 -8.72 -13.02 -0.23
CA ILE A 24 -9.11 -12.24 -1.42
C ILE A 24 -10.22 -12.96 -2.21
N PRO A 25 -11.33 -12.28 -2.53
CA PRO A 25 -12.31 -12.78 -3.49
C PRO A 25 -11.70 -12.72 -4.90
N GLY A 26 -11.15 -13.82 -5.38
CA GLY A 26 -10.69 -13.93 -6.77
C GLY A 26 -11.83 -13.84 -7.81
N PRO A 27 -11.48 -13.69 -9.10
CA PRO A 27 -12.28 -13.04 -10.15
C PRO A 27 -13.59 -13.76 -10.55
N ALA A 28 -13.77 -15.02 -10.16
CA ALA A 28 -14.99 -15.79 -10.42
C ALA A 28 -16.09 -15.59 -9.35
N ALA A 29 -15.98 -14.57 -8.50
CA ALA A 29 -16.86 -14.33 -7.35
C ALA A 29 -18.32 -13.98 -7.68
N GLY A 30 -18.74 -14.06 -8.95
CA GLY A 30 -20.16 -14.08 -9.32
C GLY A 30 -20.89 -15.39 -8.97
N VAL A 31 -20.18 -16.40 -8.43
CA VAL A 31 -20.76 -17.66 -7.95
C VAL A 31 -20.31 -17.88 -6.50
N GLU A 32 -21.15 -17.46 -5.56
CA GLU A 32 -20.82 -17.21 -4.15
C GLU A 32 -20.28 -18.44 -3.36
N ASP A 33 -20.60 -19.67 -3.75
CA ASP A 33 -20.33 -20.83 -2.88
C ASP A 33 -19.07 -21.65 -3.18
N SER A 34 -18.64 -21.86 -4.44
CA SER A 34 -17.53 -22.81 -4.71
C SER A 34 -16.12 -22.20 -4.60
N ALA A 35 -16.01 -20.87 -4.70
CA ALA A 35 -14.73 -20.18 -4.71
C ALA A 35 -14.14 -19.99 -3.31
N ALA A 36 -14.97 -19.98 -2.25
CA ALA A 36 -14.54 -19.83 -0.87
C ALA A 36 -13.78 -21.08 -0.37
N GLU A 37 -14.29 -22.29 -0.66
CA GLU A 37 -13.67 -23.55 -0.24
C GLU A 37 -12.29 -23.76 -0.86
N SER A 38 -12.14 -23.51 -2.16
CA SER A 38 -10.87 -23.72 -2.88
C SER A 38 -9.72 -22.83 -2.37
N ARG A 39 -10.04 -21.65 -1.80
CA ARG A 39 -9.04 -20.69 -1.31
C ARG A 39 -8.60 -20.96 0.12
N SER A 40 -9.53 -21.43 0.97
CA SER A 40 -9.18 -21.96 2.29
C SER A 40 -8.16 -23.09 2.17
N LEU A 41 -8.32 -23.96 1.16
CA LEU A 41 -7.37 -25.05 0.90
C LEU A 41 -5.96 -24.59 0.52
N LEU A 42 -5.80 -23.50 -0.24
CA LEU A 42 -4.48 -22.97 -0.60
C LEU A 42 -3.77 -22.35 0.61
N VAL A 43 -4.51 -21.63 1.45
CA VAL A 43 -3.99 -21.05 2.69
C VAL A 43 -3.59 -22.16 3.66
N HIS A 44 -4.46 -23.16 3.87
CA HIS A 44 -4.12 -24.33 4.68
C HIS A 44 -2.95 -25.15 4.10
N ALA A 45 -2.86 -25.31 2.78
CA ALA A 45 -1.75 -26.01 2.15
C ALA A 45 -0.42 -25.26 2.29
N ALA A 46 -0.45 -23.92 2.20
CA ALA A 46 0.71 -23.07 2.45
C ALA A 46 1.13 -23.13 3.93
N LEU A 47 0.17 -23.00 4.85
CA LEU A 47 0.41 -23.08 6.30
C LEU A 47 0.81 -24.49 6.75
N ALA A 48 0.46 -25.55 6.02
CA ALA A 48 0.93 -26.90 6.30
C ALA A 48 2.43 -27.10 5.97
N LYS A 49 3.07 -26.17 5.25
CA LYS A 49 4.51 -26.23 4.97
C LYS A 49 5.34 -25.96 6.22
N THR A 50 6.60 -26.37 6.18
CA THR A 50 7.55 -26.06 7.25
C THR A 50 7.84 -24.56 7.28
N ASP A 51 8.17 -24.04 8.46
CA ASP A 51 8.47 -22.62 8.66
C ASP A 51 9.55 -22.12 7.69
N VAL A 52 10.55 -22.96 7.40
CA VAL A 52 11.64 -22.65 6.46
C VAL A 52 11.12 -22.41 5.03
N LEU A 53 10.11 -23.17 4.60
CA LEU A 53 9.55 -23.09 3.24
C LEU A 53 8.53 -21.97 3.08
N LEU A 54 7.91 -21.51 4.16
CA LEU A 54 6.87 -20.47 4.10
C LEU A 54 7.38 -19.12 4.63
N CYS A 55 7.89 -19.08 5.86
CA CYS A 55 8.18 -17.83 6.55
C CYS A 55 9.37 -17.09 5.93
N ASN A 56 10.36 -17.83 5.43
CA ASN A 56 11.56 -17.22 4.87
C ASN A 56 11.37 -16.66 3.45
N PRO A 57 10.67 -17.29 2.49
CA PRO A 57 10.56 -16.75 1.13
C PRO A 57 9.47 -15.69 0.91
N VAL A 58 8.42 -15.64 1.74
CA VAL A 58 7.35 -14.65 1.55
C VAL A 58 7.95 -13.23 1.67
N ARG A 59 7.74 -12.42 0.63
CA ARG A 59 8.12 -10.99 0.58
C ARG A 59 6.92 -10.09 0.37
N HIS A 60 5.89 -10.63 -0.29
CA HIS A 60 4.65 -9.95 -0.60
C HIS A 60 3.49 -10.68 0.07
N LEU A 61 2.76 -9.99 0.94
CA LEU A 61 1.61 -10.51 1.66
C LEU A 61 0.39 -9.64 1.38
N VAL A 62 -0.70 -10.24 0.93
CA VAL A 62 -1.98 -9.55 0.76
C VAL A 62 -3.03 -10.24 1.63
N LEU A 63 -3.67 -9.46 2.48
CA LEU A 63 -4.69 -9.88 3.42
C LEU A 63 -6.01 -9.19 3.03
N GLY A 64 -6.89 -9.88 2.34
CA GLY A 64 -8.19 -9.35 1.92
C GLY A 64 -9.22 -9.32 3.05
N LEU A 65 -10.41 -8.76 2.77
CA LEU A 65 -11.50 -8.58 3.73
C LEU A 65 -11.90 -9.84 4.50
N GLN A 66 -11.80 -11.03 3.87
CA GLN A 66 -12.17 -12.29 4.52
C GLN A 66 -11.07 -12.80 5.47
N PHE A 67 -9.90 -12.16 5.53
CA PHE A 67 -8.80 -12.58 6.37
C PHE A 67 -9.18 -12.60 7.85
N ALA A 68 -9.91 -11.60 8.35
CA ALA A 68 -10.33 -11.56 9.76
C ALA A 68 -11.17 -12.80 10.14
N LEU A 69 -12.09 -13.22 9.26
CA LEU A 69 -12.89 -14.44 9.45
C LEU A 69 -12.02 -15.70 9.43
N GLN A 70 -11.05 -15.75 8.52
CA GLN A 70 -10.11 -16.88 8.43
C GLN A 70 -9.19 -16.94 9.64
N LEU A 71 -8.73 -15.79 10.14
CA LEU A 71 -7.86 -15.68 11.31
C LEU A 71 -8.53 -16.22 12.58
N ALA A 72 -9.84 -15.98 12.74
CA ALA A 72 -10.61 -16.54 13.84
C ALA A 72 -10.65 -18.08 13.80
N GLN A 73 -10.55 -18.68 12.61
CA GLN A 73 -10.53 -20.13 12.39
C GLN A 73 -9.12 -20.74 12.39
N MET A 74 -8.08 -19.91 12.30
CA MET A 74 -6.68 -20.36 12.31
C MET A 74 -6.26 -20.89 13.67
N THR A 75 -5.43 -21.94 13.65
CA THR A 75 -4.81 -22.46 14.87
C THR A 75 -3.73 -21.50 15.39
N ASP A 76 -3.35 -21.60 16.66
CA ASP A 76 -2.24 -20.79 17.21
C ASP A 76 -0.91 -21.04 16.49
N ALA A 77 -0.72 -22.27 15.97
CA ALA A 77 0.45 -22.60 15.16
C ALA A 77 0.46 -21.83 13.84
N ASP A 78 -0.70 -21.68 13.19
CA ASP A 78 -0.84 -20.91 11.94
C ASP A 78 -0.60 -19.42 12.18
N LYS A 79 -1.19 -18.86 13.25
CA LYS A 79 -0.97 -17.46 13.67
C LYS A 79 0.50 -17.20 13.95
N LYS A 80 1.17 -18.12 14.65
CA LYS A 80 2.61 -18.05 14.91
C LYS A 80 3.42 -18.07 13.62
N LYS A 81 3.06 -18.88 12.62
CA LYS A 81 3.72 -18.89 11.31
C LYS A 81 3.57 -17.56 10.59
N LEU A 82 2.38 -16.96 10.60
CA LEU A 82 2.17 -15.62 10.05
C LEU A 82 3.08 -14.58 10.72
N GLY A 83 3.16 -14.60 12.05
CA GLY A 83 4.06 -13.71 12.80
C GLY A 83 5.55 -13.95 12.54
N ASN A 84 5.92 -15.14 12.06
CA ASN A 84 7.29 -15.48 11.69
C ASN A 84 7.66 -15.05 10.26
N MET A 85 6.74 -14.49 9.47
CA MET A 85 7.01 -13.96 8.12
C MET A 85 7.79 -12.64 8.16
N THR A 86 8.96 -12.66 8.78
CA THR A 86 9.79 -11.47 9.08
C THR A 86 10.50 -10.87 7.87
N ASN A 87 10.24 -11.38 6.67
CA ASN A 87 10.78 -10.83 5.43
C ASN A 87 9.72 -10.15 4.56
N VAL A 88 8.47 -10.04 5.04
CA VAL A 88 7.42 -9.30 4.31
C VAL A 88 7.81 -7.82 4.22
N VAL A 89 7.99 -7.34 2.99
CA VAL A 89 8.37 -5.96 2.67
C VAL A 89 7.26 -5.22 1.91
N PHE A 90 6.36 -5.97 1.25
CA PHE A 90 5.15 -5.49 0.61
C PHE A 90 3.94 -6.08 1.35
N LEU A 91 3.10 -5.23 1.94
CA LEU A 91 1.92 -5.65 2.68
C LEU A 91 0.69 -4.88 2.18
N ALA A 92 -0.32 -5.61 1.74
CA ALA A 92 -1.65 -5.07 1.54
C ALA A 92 -2.63 -5.67 2.54
N PHE A 93 -3.48 -4.85 3.13
CA PHE A 93 -4.45 -5.25 4.13
C PHE A 93 -5.78 -4.53 3.90
N ALA A 94 -6.83 -5.30 3.62
CA ALA A 94 -8.21 -4.81 3.53
C ALA A 94 -9.01 -5.32 4.74
N GLY A 95 -9.63 -4.40 5.47
CA GLY A 95 -10.50 -4.69 6.60
C GLY A 95 -10.09 -3.98 7.89
N ILE A 96 -10.64 -4.45 9.01
CA ILE A 96 -10.35 -3.93 10.35
C ILE A 96 -9.34 -4.88 11.02
N THR A 97 -8.23 -4.35 11.52
CA THR A 97 -7.30 -5.11 12.36
C THR A 97 -7.78 -5.14 13.79
N ASP A 98 -7.63 -6.28 14.45
CA ASP A 98 -7.58 -6.33 15.90
C ASP A 98 -6.11 -6.19 16.38
N ASP A 99 -5.94 -6.04 17.70
CA ASP A 99 -4.61 -5.95 18.32
C ASP A 99 -3.70 -7.14 17.98
N HIS A 100 -4.26 -8.33 17.75
CA HIS A 100 -3.47 -9.51 17.43
C HIS A 100 -2.90 -9.42 16.00
N VAL A 101 -3.71 -9.02 15.01
CA VAL A 101 -3.23 -8.78 13.65
C VAL A 101 -2.17 -7.70 13.66
N LEU A 102 -2.41 -6.60 14.36
CA LEU A 102 -1.47 -5.49 14.46
C LEU A 102 -0.13 -5.95 15.06
N GLN A 103 -0.15 -6.78 16.10
CA GLN A 103 1.06 -7.38 16.68
C GLN A 103 1.81 -8.27 15.68
N LEU A 104 1.09 -9.07 14.90
CA LEU A 104 1.70 -9.97 13.90
C LEU A 104 2.41 -9.17 12.79
N ILE A 105 1.75 -8.15 12.25
CA ILE A 105 2.30 -7.35 11.14
C ILE A 105 3.34 -6.33 11.60
N SER A 106 3.30 -5.88 12.86
CA SER A 106 4.28 -4.95 13.45
C SER A 106 5.71 -5.49 13.50
N ALA A 107 5.88 -6.81 13.50
CA ALA A 107 7.19 -7.45 13.44
C ALA A 107 7.80 -7.47 12.03
N MET A 108 6.99 -7.24 10.99
CA MET A 108 7.41 -7.30 9.61
C MET A 108 8.16 -6.02 9.20
N PRO A 109 9.23 -6.10 8.38
CA PRO A 109 9.98 -4.94 7.91
C PRO A 109 9.27 -4.26 6.72
N VAL A 110 7.98 -3.97 6.85
CA VAL A 110 7.13 -3.43 5.78
C VAL A 110 7.71 -2.10 5.27
N ARG A 111 7.83 -1.99 3.94
CA ARG A 111 8.29 -0.78 3.24
C ARG A 111 7.25 -0.19 2.32
N ARG A 112 6.40 -1.05 1.75
CA ARG A 112 5.21 -0.66 0.99
C ARG A 112 3.99 -1.22 1.70
N LEU A 113 3.09 -0.33 2.08
CA LEU A 113 1.87 -0.65 2.80
C LEU A 113 0.68 -0.14 1.98
N ALA A 114 -0.33 -0.98 1.77
CA ALA A 114 -1.62 -0.57 1.23
C ALA A 114 -2.73 -0.99 2.21
N CYS A 115 -3.49 -0.05 2.75
CA CYS A 115 -4.57 -0.36 3.67
C CYS A 115 -5.54 0.80 3.91
N ASN A 116 -6.60 0.51 4.64
CA ASN A 116 -7.43 1.51 5.28
C ASN A 116 -6.74 1.88 6.61
N LEU A 117 -6.32 3.14 6.76
CA LEU A 117 -5.63 3.60 7.96
C LEU A 117 -6.56 3.50 9.18
N GLU A 118 -7.84 3.82 8.99
CA GLU A 118 -8.88 3.62 10.00
C GLU A 118 -8.99 2.15 10.40
N GLY A 119 -8.84 1.24 9.45
CA GLY A 119 -8.86 -0.20 9.71
C GLY A 119 -7.71 -0.67 10.60
N ILE A 120 -6.53 -0.02 10.50
CA ILE A 120 -5.34 -0.38 11.28
C ILE A 120 -5.36 0.21 12.70
N ILE A 121 -5.74 1.48 12.82
CA ILE A 121 -5.62 2.22 14.08
C ILE A 121 -6.96 2.26 14.84
N GLY A 122 -8.08 2.18 14.12
CA GLY A 122 -9.42 2.44 14.61
C GLY A 122 -9.75 3.94 14.60
N LEU A 123 -10.97 4.28 14.15
CA LEU A 123 -11.45 5.67 14.05
C LEU A 123 -11.31 6.44 15.37
N SER A 124 -11.66 5.80 16.49
CA SER A 124 -11.56 6.43 17.81
C SER A 124 -10.13 6.86 18.14
N SER A 125 -9.13 6.02 17.84
CA SER A 125 -7.74 6.38 18.08
C SER A 125 -7.26 7.43 17.09
N LEU A 126 -7.66 7.34 15.82
CA LEU A 126 -7.30 8.33 14.80
C LEU A 126 -7.75 9.76 15.17
N VAL A 127 -8.92 9.89 15.82
CA VAL A 127 -9.49 11.18 16.22
C VAL A 127 -8.97 11.66 17.59
N ASN A 128 -8.80 10.75 18.55
CA ASN A 128 -8.55 11.12 19.95
C ASN A 128 -7.08 11.04 20.38
N ASP A 129 -6.27 10.19 19.73
CA ASP A 129 -4.88 10.00 20.12
C ASP A 129 -3.97 11.03 19.43
N ASP A 130 -2.83 11.30 20.06
CA ASP A 130 -1.82 12.19 19.49
C ASP A 130 -1.24 11.60 18.18
N PRO A 131 -1.24 12.35 17.06
CA PRO A 131 -0.77 11.84 15.77
C PRO A 131 0.67 11.33 15.78
N GLN A 132 1.56 11.92 16.59
CA GLN A 132 2.95 11.45 16.71
C GLN A 132 3.03 10.09 17.38
N THR A 133 2.18 9.86 18.38
CA THR A 133 2.07 8.58 19.08
C THR A 133 1.59 7.48 18.13
N ILE A 134 0.60 7.76 17.29
CA ILE A 134 0.13 6.85 16.23
C ILE A 134 1.27 6.58 15.23
N ALA A 135 1.92 7.62 14.73
CA ALA A 135 3.02 7.52 13.76
C ALA A 135 4.24 6.76 14.29
N ALA A 136 4.43 6.73 15.62
CA ALA A 136 5.48 5.96 16.28
C ALA A 136 5.19 4.45 16.34
N SER A 137 4.01 3.99 15.90
CA SER A 137 3.67 2.57 15.85
C SER A 137 4.70 1.77 15.04
N PRO A 138 5.14 0.59 15.51
CA PRO A 138 6.19 -0.19 14.85
C PRO A 138 5.93 -0.50 13.38
N ILE A 139 4.67 -0.67 12.97
CA ILE A 139 4.29 -0.95 11.58
C ILE A 139 4.71 0.17 10.62
N PHE A 140 4.68 1.44 11.04
CA PHE A 140 4.99 2.57 10.16
C PHE A 140 6.47 2.95 10.11
N ARG A 141 7.28 2.42 11.02
CA ARG A 141 8.69 2.83 11.21
C ARG A 141 9.53 2.77 9.93
N ARG A 142 9.19 1.87 9.01
CA ARG A 142 9.94 1.62 7.76
C ARG A 142 9.11 1.85 6.49
N VAL A 143 7.87 2.30 6.64
CA VAL A 143 6.97 2.52 5.50
C VAL A 143 7.47 3.73 4.72
N THR A 144 7.78 3.47 3.45
CA THR A 144 8.28 4.47 2.49
C THR A 144 7.24 4.80 1.43
N HIS A 145 6.41 3.81 1.06
CA HIS A 145 5.27 3.93 0.16
C HIS A 145 4.03 3.52 0.92
N PHE A 146 3.03 4.39 0.96
CA PHE A 146 1.79 4.14 1.65
C PHE A 146 0.61 4.45 0.74
N ASP A 147 -0.21 3.44 0.45
CA ASP A 147 -1.48 3.56 -0.25
C ASP A 147 -2.60 3.54 0.82
N VAL A 148 -3.33 4.65 0.95
CA VAL A 148 -4.42 4.81 1.92
C VAL A 148 -5.76 4.80 1.19
N PHE A 149 -6.60 3.82 1.55
CA PHE A 149 -7.92 3.58 0.96
C PHE A 149 -9.02 3.76 2.01
N ASP A 150 -9.00 4.86 2.76
CA ASP A 150 -10.12 5.19 3.64
C ASP A 150 -11.29 5.74 2.80
N ASP A 151 -12.51 5.45 3.20
CA ASP A 151 -13.72 5.90 2.47
C ASP A 151 -14.31 7.19 3.09
N ASP A 152 -13.82 7.60 4.27
CA ASP A 152 -14.41 8.70 5.04
C ASP A 152 -13.64 10.02 4.85
N SER A 153 -14.25 10.93 4.09
CA SER A 153 -13.75 12.30 3.89
C SER A 153 -13.62 13.10 5.19
N GLU A 154 -14.42 12.83 6.22
CA GLU A 154 -14.38 13.56 7.51
C GLU A 154 -13.07 13.29 8.27
N SER A 155 -12.48 12.11 8.04
CA SER A 155 -11.24 11.68 8.68
C SER A 155 -9.97 12.24 8.03
N THR A 156 -10.08 12.84 6.83
CA THR A 156 -8.94 13.25 5.99
C THR A 156 -7.95 14.16 6.72
N SER A 157 -8.45 15.10 7.52
CA SER A 157 -7.58 16.03 8.27
C SER A 157 -6.75 15.33 9.35
N TYR A 158 -7.35 14.37 10.08
CA TYR A 158 -6.66 13.57 11.09
C TYR A 158 -5.68 12.59 10.44
N MET A 159 -6.06 11.99 9.32
CA MET A 159 -5.19 11.16 8.50
C MET A 159 -3.93 11.94 8.09
N PHE A 160 -4.06 13.13 7.50
CA PHE A 160 -2.89 13.95 7.12
C PHE A 160 -2.03 14.35 8.31
N ALA A 161 -2.62 14.60 9.49
CA ALA A 161 -1.86 14.87 10.70
C ALA A 161 -0.97 13.68 11.10
N VAL A 162 -1.47 12.44 11.01
CA VAL A 162 -0.67 11.23 11.28
C VAL A 162 0.38 11.02 10.19
N LEU A 163 -0.01 11.10 8.92
CA LEU A 163 0.85 10.83 7.78
C LEU A 163 2.08 11.77 7.74
N ALA A 164 1.92 13.02 8.16
CA ALA A 164 3.01 13.99 8.23
C ALA A 164 4.10 13.63 9.25
N HIS A 165 3.79 12.76 10.21
CA HIS A 165 4.71 12.30 11.24
C HIS A 165 5.37 10.95 10.93
N LEU A 166 5.03 10.31 9.80
CA LEU A 166 5.64 9.03 9.44
C LEU A 166 7.12 9.21 9.08
N PRO A 167 8.06 8.56 9.78
CA PRO A 167 9.47 8.95 9.77
C PRO A 167 10.21 8.63 8.47
N ALA A 168 9.68 7.71 7.65
CA ALA A 168 10.31 7.23 6.43
C ALA A 168 9.44 7.45 5.18
N LEU A 169 8.29 8.11 5.31
CA LEU A 169 7.33 8.26 4.23
C LEU A 169 7.90 9.14 3.12
N THR A 170 7.92 8.61 1.90
CA THR A 170 8.42 9.30 0.71
C THR A 170 7.41 9.30 -0.43
N HIS A 171 6.50 8.33 -0.44
CA HIS A 171 5.49 8.11 -1.47
C HIS A 171 4.15 7.90 -0.75
N LEU A 172 3.18 8.76 -1.01
CA LEU A 172 1.83 8.67 -0.45
C LEU A 172 0.81 8.61 -1.57
N ALA A 173 -0.07 7.62 -1.54
CA ALA A 173 -1.22 7.53 -2.42
C ALA A 173 -2.48 7.56 -1.57
N ILE A 174 -3.48 8.35 -1.97
CA ILE A 174 -4.76 8.49 -1.29
C ILE A 174 -5.89 8.32 -2.30
N SER A 175 -7.05 7.84 -1.85
CA SER A 175 -8.26 7.78 -2.69
C SER A 175 -8.68 9.18 -3.18
N TYR A 176 -9.16 9.27 -4.43
CA TYR A 176 -9.70 10.49 -5.04
C TYR A 176 -10.88 11.05 -4.25
N GLU A 177 -11.61 10.21 -3.53
CA GLU A 177 -12.73 10.64 -2.68
C GLU A 177 -12.30 11.60 -1.56
N HIS A 178 -11.00 11.67 -1.24
CA HIS A 178 -10.44 12.64 -0.29
C HIS A 178 -10.04 13.98 -0.93
N VAL A 179 -10.07 14.08 -2.26
CA VAL A 179 -9.64 15.26 -3.02
C VAL A 179 -10.79 15.77 -3.85
N ASP A 180 -11.45 16.80 -3.34
CA ASP A 180 -12.40 17.58 -4.12
C ASP A 180 -11.65 18.73 -4.78
N GLU A 181 -11.30 18.58 -6.07
CA GLU A 181 -10.59 19.59 -6.85
C GLU A 181 -11.38 20.90 -6.98
N ASP A 182 -12.71 20.82 -6.86
CA ASP A 182 -13.60 21.99 -6.92
C ASP A 182 -13.73 22.69 -5.55
N ASP A 183 -13.27 22.06 -4.46
CA ASP A 183 -13.24 22.64 -3.12
C ASP A 183 -11.86 23.28 -2.80
N PRO A 184 -11.78 24.62 -2.70
CA PRO A 184 -10.54 25.30 -2.33
C PRO A 184 -9.97 24.85 -0.98
N GLN A 185 -10.83 24.47 -0.02
CA GLN A 185 -10.37 24.05 1.30
C GLN A 185 -9.65 22.70 1.24
N SER A 186 -10.16 21.74 0.46
CA SER A 186 -9.48 20.47 0.18
C SER A 186 -8.09 20.72 -0.42
N MET A 187 -8.01 21.61 -1.42
CA MET A 187 -6.74 21.94 -2.05
C MET A 187 -5.74 22.65 -1.14
N ASP A 188 -6.21 23.55 -0.27
CA ASP A 188 -5.37 24.21 0.73
C ASP A 188 -4.84 23.23 1.78
N ASN A 189 -5.65 22.22 2.16
CA ASN A 189 -5.20 21.15 3.06
C ASN A 189 -4.08 20.32 2.44
N ILE A 190 -4.18 19.99 1.15
CA ILE A 190 -3.13 19.27 0.41
C ILE A 190 -1.85 20.10 0.35
N LYS A 191 -1.95 21.39 0.02
CA LYS A 191 -0.80 22.31 0.00
C LYS A 191 -0.12 22.38 1.37
N ALA A 192 -0.92 22.53 2.44
CA ALA A 192 -0.42 22.57 3.81
C ALA A 192 0.29 21.25 4.21
N PHE A 193 -0.32 20.11 3.88
CA PHE A 193 0.26 18.79 4.12
C PHE A 193 1.60 18.62 3.39
N LEU A 194 1.62 18.92 2.08
CA LEU A 194 2.81 18.83 1.24
C LEU A 194 3.94 19.75 1.75
N ALA A 195 3.61 20.96 2.20
CA ALA A 195 4.58 21.87 2.82
C ALA A 195 5.13 21.33 4.16
N GLY A 196 4.31 20.64 4.93
CA GLY A 196 4.70 19.98 6.19
C GLY A 196 5.54 18.72 6.01
N CYS A 197 5.56 18.14 4.80
CA CYS A 197 6.22 16.86 4.51
C CYS A 197 7.41 17.02 3.54
N PRO A 198 8.56 17.57 3.99
CA PRO A 198 9.70 17.81 3.10
C PRO A 198 10.38 16.53 2.58
N ALA A 199 10.24 15.41 3.31
CA ALA A 199 10.75 14.11 2.86
C ALA A 199 9.89 13.46 1.77
N LEU A 200 8.62 13.90 1.64
CA LEU A 200 7.71 13.36 0.65
C LEU A 200 8.16 13.76 -0.75
N GLN A 201 8.35 12.75 -1.60
CA GLN A 201 8.83 12.90 -2.97
C GLN A 201 7.70 12.90 -3.98
N ILE A 202 6.63 12.14 -3.72
CA ILE A 202 5.47 11.99 -4.59
C ILE A 202 4.21 11.84 -3.74
N MET A 203 3.15 12.54 -4.15
CA MET A 203 1.80 12.31 -3.67
C MET A 203 0.90 11.97 -4.86
N VAL A 204 0.17 10.86 -4.75
CA VAL A 204 -0.72 10.34 -5.80
C VAL A 204 -2.16 10.44 -5.32
N CYS A 205 -3.01 11.07 -6.13
CA CYS A 205 -4.45 10.98 -6.01
C CYS A 205 -4.93 9.78 -6.86
N LEU A 206 -5.49 8.75 -6.23
CA LEU A 206 -5.87 7.49 -6.86
C LEU A 206 -7.33 7.51 -7.28
N SER A 207 -7.58 7.30 -8.57
CA SER A 207 -8.94 7.13 -9.09
C SER A 207 -9.16 5.69 -9.57
N PRO A 208 -10.30 5.05 -9.26
CA PRO A 208 -10.62 3.73 -9.81
C PRO A 208 -10.64 3.77 -11.34
N THR A 209 -10.02 2.78 -12.01
CA THR A 209 -10.15 2.65 -13.47
C THR A 209 -11.63 2.57 -13.86
N GLY A 210 -12.07 3.51 -14.70
CA GLY A 210 -13.48 3.66 -15.10
C GLY A 210 -14.06 5.03 -14.74
N VAL A 211 -13.57 5.69 -13.68
CA VAL A 211 -13.99 7.05 -13.32
C VAL A 211 -13.36 8.09 -14.25
N LEU A 212 -12.08 7.92 -14.61
CA LEU A 212 -11.33 8.83 -15.50
C LEU A 212 -11.41 8.45 -17.00
N GLY A 213 -12.36 7.58 -17.38
CA GLY A 213 -12.26 6.78 -18.60
C GLY A 213 -11.12 5.76 -18.47
N ASP A 214 -10.88 4.92 -19.48
CA ASP A 214 -9.83 3.88 -19.43
C ASP A 214 -8.38 4.43 -19.38
N ASN A 215 -8.20 5.72 -19.04
CA ASN A 215 -6.91 6.37 -18.90
C ASN A 215 -6.25 5.93 -17.58
N ILE A 216 -5.45 4.87 -17.69
CA ILE A 216 -4.50 4.40 -16.67
C ILE A 216 -3.29 5.36 -16.56
N GLU A 217 -3.11 6.22 -17.57
CA GLU A 217 -1.98 7.13 -17.65
C GLU A 217 -2.09 8.23 -16.58
N PRO A 218 -1.01 8.47 -15.82
CA PRO A 218 -0.96 9.50 -14.80
C PRO A 218 -1.11 10.89 -15.40
N VAL A 219 -1.96 11.71 -14.79
CA VAL A 219 -2.18 13.10 -15.16
C VAL A 219 -1.47 13.99 -14.13
N ALA A 220 -0.67 14.94 -14.62
CA ALA A 220 -0.10 15.95 -13.75
C ALA A 220 -1.23 16.84 -13.23
N MET A 221 -1.33 16.96 -11.91
CA MET A 221 -2.19 17.96 -11.29
C MET A 221 -1.56 19.34 -11.47
N ASP A 222 -2.37 20.38 -11.34
CA ASP A 222 -1.97 21.77 -11.53
C ASP A 222 -0.60 22.05 -10.86
N GLU A 223 0.34 22.57 -11.66
CA GLU A 223 1.71 22.86 -11.21
C GLU A 223 1.74 23.92 -10.12
N GLU A 224 0.69 24.74 -10.02
CA GLU A 224 0.51 25.72 -8.95
C GLU A 224 0.28 25.08 -7.57
N ILE A 225 -0.06 23.79 -7.51
CA ILE A 225 -0.23 23.06 -6.24
C ILE A 225 1.13 22.61 -5.73
N ASP A 226 1.74 21.63 -6.40
CA ASP A 226 3.08 21.10 -6.10
C ASP A 226 3.53 20.16 -7.23
N ILE A 227 4.82 20.22 -7.61
CA ILE A 227 5.39 19.36 -8.65
C ILE A 227 5.37 17.86 -8.29
N ARG A 228 5.23 17.54 -7.00
CA ARG A 228 5.16 16.18 -6.45
C ARG A 228 3.76 15.57 -6.54
N PHE A 229 2.73 16.38 -6.79
CA PHE A 229 1.34 15.94 -6.79
C PHE A 229 0.90 15.51 -8.19
N VAL A 230 0.35 14.30 -8.30
CA VAL A 230 -0.13 13.69 -9.55
C VAL A 230 -1.41 12.90 -9.30
N SER A 231 -2.23 12.74 -10.34
CA SER A 231 -3.39 11.86 -10.33
C SER A 231 -3.10 10.60 -11.16
N CYS A 232 -3.53 9.43 -10.69
CA CYS A 232 -3.28 8.15 -11.34
C CYS A 232 -4.49 7.22 -11.24
N GLY A 233 -4.75 6.47 -12.31
CA GLY A 233 -5.66 5.32 -12.27
C GLY A 233 -5.00 4.08 -11.67
N TYR A 234 -5.79 3.26 -10.96
CA TYR A 234 -5.39 1.93 -10.47
C TYR A 234 -6.40 0.85 -10.86
N THR A 235 -5.93 -0.39 -11.09
CA THR A 235 -6.76 -1.52 -11.50
C THR A 235 -7.23 -2.38 -10.32
N GLU A 236 -6.36 -2.54 -9.31
CA GLU A 236 -6.64 -3.32 -8.09
C GLU A 236 -6.14 -2.53 -6.88
N TRP A 237 -6.83 -2.62 -5.75
CA TRP A 237 -6.48 -1.88 -4.53
C TRP A 237 -5.09 -2.27 -3.98
N ASP A 238 -4.59 -3.48 -4.25
CA ASP A 238 -3.25 -3.95 -3.91
C ASP A 238 -2.22 -3.72 -5.05
N GLU A 239 -2.54 -2.94 -6.08
CA GLU A 239 -1.63 -2.67 -7.19
C GLU A 239 -0.31 -2.05 -6.71
N GLY A 240 -0.35 -1.08 -5.79
CA GLY A 240 0.85 -0.35 -5.34
C GLY A 240 1.85 -1.20 -4.55
N VAL A 241 1.42 -2.36 -4.05
CA VAL A 241 2.29 -3.35 -3.37
C VAL A 241 2.66 -4.54 -4.25
N SER A 242 2.16 -4.59 -5.49
CA SER A 242 2.47 -5.66 -6.43
C SER A 242 3.96 -5.66 -6.79
N TYR A 243 4.53 -6.86 -6.93
CA TYR A 243 5.98 -7.04 -7.07
C TYR A 243 6.42 -7.30 -8.52
N ASP A 244 5.57 -7.92 -9.32
CA ASP A 244 5.91 -8.49 -10.63
C ASP A 244 5.34 -7.70 -11.82
N THR A 245 4.71 -6.56 -11.56
CA THR A 245 4.04 -5.73 -12.57
C THR A 245 4.46 -4.27 -12.45
N VAL A 246 4.27 -3.52 -13.54
CA VAL A 246 4.35 -2.05 -13.50
C VAL A 246 3.11 -1.54 -12.77
N THR A 247 3.34 -0.78 -11.71
CA THR A 247 2.30 -0.25 -10.82
C THR A 247 2.04 1.22 -11.13
N PHE A 248 1.01 1.81 -10.52
CA PHE A 248 0.79 3.25 -10.60
C PHE A 248 1.97 4.06 -10.01
N TRP A 249 2.76 3.48 -9.10
CA TRP A 249 3.96 4.12 -8.57
C TRP A 249 5.00 4.39 -9.66
N ASP A 250 5.30 3.38 -10.48
CA ASP A 250 6.27 3.53 -11.57
C ASP A 250 5.83 4.61 -12.58
N ARG A 251 4.52 4.68 -12.84
CA ARG A 251 3.91 5.69 -13.72
C ARG A 251 4.00 7.10 -13.12
N ALA A 252 3.63 7.25 -11.84
CA ALA A 252 3.70 8.50 -11.09
C ALA A 252 5.14 9.04 -11.01
N GLU A 253 6.11 8.17 -10.67
CA GLU A 253 7.53 8.50 -10.63
C GLU A 253 8.04 9.03 -11.98
N ALA A 254 7.64 8.39 -13.08
CA ALA A 254 8.03 8.84 -14.41
C ALA A 254 7.48 10.24 -14.73
N VAL A 255 6.25 10.57 -14.34
CA VAL A 255 5.68 11.93 -14.52
C VAL A 255 6.45 12.95 -13.70
N VAL A 256 6.62 12.72 -12.40
CA VAL A 256 7.30 13.67 -11.50
C VAL A 256 8.75 13.88 -11.94
N ALA A 257 9.46 12.82 -12.35
CA ALA A 257 10.81 12.92 -12.87
C ALA A 257 10.89 13.80 -14.14
N ARG A 258 9.95 13.63 -15.08
CA ARG A 258 9.87 14.48 -16.29
C ARG A 258 9.63 15.95 -15.93
N ARG A 259 8.71 16.25 -15.01
CA ARG A 259 8.41 17.62 -14.57
C ARG A 259 9.61 18.28 -13.91
N ARG A 260 10.29 17.57 -12.99
CA ARG A 260 11.52 18.06 -12.35
C ARG A 260 12.62 18.38 -13.38
N ALA A 261 12.78 17.53 -14.39
CA ALA A 261 13.74 17.77 -15.46
C ALA A 261 13.37 18.99 -16.32
N GLN A 262 12.08 19.22 -16.58
CA GLN A 262 11.60 20.40 -17.30
C GLN A 262 11.84 21.69 -16.50
N ALA A 263 11.41 21.73 -15.24
CA ALA A 263 11.62 22.88 -14.36
C ALA A 263 13.11 23.26 -14.22
N ALA A 264 14.01 22.25 -14.15
CA ALA A 264 15.44 22.48 -14.14
C ALA A 264 15.97 23.13 -15.45
N ARG A 265 15.43 22.74 -16.61
CA ARG A 265 15.80 23.34 -17.91
C ARG A 265 15.34 24.79 -18.02
N GLU A 266 14.12 25.08 -17.57
CA GLU A 266 13.55 26.43 -17.59
C GLU A 266 14.31 27.37 -16.66
N SER A 267 14.68 26.90 -15.47
CA SER A 267 15.54 27.66 -14.54
C SER A 267 16.89 28.02 -15.16
N LEU A 268 17.53 27.07 -15.85
CA LEU A 268 18.80 27.34 -16.57
C LEU A 268 18.61 28.37 -17.69
N HIS A 269 17.51 28.31 -18.44
CA HIS A 269 17.23 29.27 -19.51
C HIS A 269 17.01 30.70 -18.97
N ASN A 270 16.26 30.85 -17.88
CA ASN A 270 15.99 32.15 -17.24
C ASN A 270 17.24 32.80 -16.64
N ASN A 271 18.18 32.01 -16.14
CA ASN A 271 19.46 32.50 -15.62
C ASN A 271 20.38 33.00 -16.74
N VAL A 272 20.32 32.40 -17.94
CA VAL A 272 21.10 32.84 -19.10
C VAL A 272 20.57 34.17 -19.65
N ILE A 273 19.25 34.38 -19.64
CA ILE A 273 18.63 35.61 -20.15
C ILE A 273 18.80 36.78 -19.18
N SER A 274 18.70 36.56 -17.87
CA SER A 274 18.80 37.63 -16.86
C SER A 274 20.23 38.09 -16.54
N GLY A 275 21.25 37.33 -17.00
CA GLY A 275 22.67 37.65 -16.82
C GLY A 275 23.29 38.54 -17.92
N VAL A 276 22.47 39.12 -18.81
CA VAL A 276 22.86 40.05 -19.88
C VAL A 276 22.30 41.43 -19.57
#